data_AF-A0A9X2YLL7-F1
#
_entry.id   AF-A0A9X2YLL7-F1
#
_cell.length_a   1.000
_cell.length_b   1.000
_cell.length_c   1.000
_cell.angle_alpha   90.00
_cell.angle_beta   90.00
_cell.angle_gamma   90.00
#
_symmetry.space_group_name_H-M   'P 1'
#
loop_
_entity.id
_entity.type
_entity.pdbx_description
1 polymer ?
#
loop_
_entity_poly.entity_id
_entity_poly.type
_entity_poly.pdbx_seq_one_letter_code
_entity_poly.pdbx_strand_id
1 'polypeptide(L)'
;MAGSEPDWTKPAAMAIPPEGYLELERGRYGPVFPRTPACYGFSIIAKVKEGREDVVRAYGKTIEKTIATSPEALAPLKLHYLRWNLFDIGSGLHFQYMGIFDTDFDKYTEDAVELFSATGITTVFTNLEGFPEDWKENPSAFVQFVREHQMPSFLEYGEYPYVTADEIKKALRLKASFSTMLDQMQ
;
A
#
# COMPACT_ATOMS: atom_id res chain seq x y z
N MET A 1 13.68 22.11 -15.96
CA MET A 1 14.84 21.90 -15.07
C MET A 1 14.79 20.44 -14.65
N ALA A 2 15.63 19.58 -15.22
CA ALA A 2 15.72 18.20 -14.77
C ALA A 2 16.31 18.22 -13.35
N GLY A 3 15.46 18.04 -12.33
CA GLY A 3 15.91 17.96 -10.95
C GLY A 3 16.93 16.83 -10.82
N SER A 4 18.00 17.07 -10.07
CA SER A 4 18.95 16.03 -9.69
C SER A 4 18.20 14.80 -9.20
N GLU A 5 18.56 13.60 -9.69
CA GLU A 5 18.01 12.35 -9.14
C GLU A 5 18.13 12.36 -7.62
N PRO A 6 17.07 11.95 -6.88
CA PRO A 6 17.13 11.92 -5.43
C PRO A 6 18.30 11.07 -4.94
N ASP A 7 19.10 11.63 -4.02
CA ASP A 7 20.24 10.94 -3.42
C ASP A 7 19.74 9.87 -2.43
N TRP A 8 19.56 8.65 -2.93
CA TRP A 8 19.11 7.49 -2.12
C TRP A 8 20.10 7.11 -1.01
N THR A 9 21.35 7.60 -1.06
CA THR A 9 22.40 7.23 -0.09
C THR A 9 22.24 7.91 1.27
N LYS A 10 21.34 8.90 1.36
CA LYS A 10 21.07 9.64 2.59
C LYS A 10 19.59 9.55 2.93
N PRO A 11 19.24 9.39 4.22
CA PRO A 11 17.84 9.42 4.62
C PRO A 11 17.17 10.75 4.29
N ALA A 12 15.87 10.69 4.05
CA ALA A 12 15.05 11.88 3.83
C ALA A 12 13.74 11.79 4.62
N ALA A 13 13.28 12.94 5.11
CA ALA A 13 11.99 13.10 5.75
C ALA A 13 11.19 14.18 5.02
N MET A 14 9.87 14.01 4.96
CA MET A 14 8.96 14.93 4.28
C MET A 14 7.71 15.14 5.12
N ALA A 15 7.52 16.37 5.61
CA ALA A 15 6.27 16.76 6.23
C ALA A 15 5.21 16.96 5.15
N ILE A 16 3.98 16.53 5.43
CA ILE A 16 2.86 16.61 4.50
C ILE A 16 1.79 17.53 5.12
N PRO A 17 1.27 18.49 4.35
CA PRO A 17 0.20 19.38 4.82
C PRO A 17 -1.09 18.64 5.22
N PRO A 18 -1.97 19.25 6.04
CA PRO A 18 -3.24 18.64 6.45
C PRO A 18 -4.15 18.21 5.28
N GLU A 19 -4.07 18.90 4.14
CA GLU A 19 -4.79 18.57 2.91
C GLU A 19 -4.29 17.29 2.22
N GLY A 20 -3.12 16.77 2.60
CA GLY A 20 -2.60 15.49 2.13
C GLY A 20 -1.86 15.52 0.79
N TYR A 21 -1.60 16.70 0.21
CA TYR A 21 -0.82 16.87 -1.02
C TYR A 21 0.12 18.08 -0.92
N LEU A 22 1.22 18.05 -1.68
CA LEU A 22 2.18 19.16 -1.76
C LEU A 22 1.78 20.16 -2.86
N GLU A 23 1.36 19.63 -4.01
CA GLU A 23 0.81 20.38 -5.13
C GLU A 23 -0.50 19.73 -5.53
N LEU A 24 -1.50 20.55 -5.88
CA LEU A 24 -2.80 20.05 -6.28
C LEU A 24 -2.75 19.56 -7.73
N GLU A 25 -2.43 18.29 -7.90
CA GLU A 25 -2.49 17.60 -9.19
C GLU A 25 -3.75 16.74 -9.25
N ARG A 26 -4.54 16.86 -10.32
CA ARG A 26 -5.77 16.07 -10.51
C ARG A 26 -5.49 14.83 -11.34
N GLY A 27 -5.63 13.67 -10.70
CA GLY A 27 -5.71 12.37 -11.35
C GLY A 27 -7.13 12.03 -11.82
N ARG A 28 -7.29 10.79 -12.29
CA ARG A 28 -8.55 10.21 -12.74
C ARG A 28 -9.60 10.18 -11.64
N TYR A 29 -9.16 9.93 -10.40
CA TYR A 29 -10.06 9.72 -9.26
C TYR A 29 -10.09 10.88 -8.26
N GLY A 30 -9.39 11.99 -8.51
CA GLY A 30 -9.26 13.11 -7.59
C GLY A 30 -7.80 13.56 -7.43
N PRO A 31 -7.46 14.31 -6.38
CA PRO A 31 -6.07 14.71 -6.12
C PRO A 31 -5.14 13.49 -6.03
N VAL A 32 -3.99 13.57 -6.68
CA VAL A 32 -2.93 12.56 -6.61
C VAL A 32 -2.24 12.64 -5.25
N PHE A 33 -1.93 11.49 -4.65
CA PHE A 33 -1.16 11.45 -3.42
C PHE A 33 0.31 11.73 -3.71
N PRO A 34 0.99 12.54 -2.88
CA PRO A 34 2.36 12.95 -3.14
C PRO A 34 3.29 11.74 -3.13
N ARG A 35 4.30 11.78 -4.00
CA ARG A 35 5.46 10.90 -3.84
C ARG A 35 6.34 11.45 -2.71
N THR A 36 6.60 10.62 -1.72
CA THR A 36 7.40 10.92 -0.54
C THR A 36 8.73 10.15 -0.57
N PRO A 37 9.63 10.34 0.40
CA PRO A 37 10.79 9.47 0.60
C PRO A 37 10.46 7.98 0.65
N ALA A 38 9.24 7.59 1.07
CA ALA A 38 8.79 6.19 1.08
C ALA A 38 8.20 5.72 -0.27
N CYS A 39 8.31 6.52 -1.34
CA CYS A 39 7.57 6.40 -2.61
C CYS A 39 6.11 6.84 -2.47
N TYR A 40 5.14 5.98 -2.76
CA TYR A 40 3.73 6.31 -2.60
C TYR A 40 3.13 5.50 -1.47
N GLY A 41 2.07 6.02 -0.87
CA GLY A 41 1.39 5.31 0.20
C GLY A 41 0.07 5.94 0.58
N PHE A 42 -0.68 5.20 1.38
CA PHE A 42 -1.87 5.70 2.07
C PHE A 42 -2.14 4.89 3.33
N SER A 43 -2.93 5.50 4.22
CA SER A 43 -3.53 4.83 5.37
C SER A 43 -5.04 4.95 5.29
N ILE A 44 -5.76 3.83 5.24
CA ILE A 44 -7.22 3.78 5.39
C ILE A 44 -7.52 3.50 6.85
N ILE A 45 -8.41 4.29 7.46
CA ILE A 45 -8.97 4.00 8.78
C ILE A 45 -10.49 3.97 8.66
N ALA A 46 -11.11 2.85 8.99
CA ALA A 46 -12.56 2.69 8.96
C ALA A 46 -13.04 1.80 10.11
N LYS A 47 -14.29 1.99 10.52
CA LYS A 47 -14.93 1.19 11.55
C LYS A 47 -15.27 -0.20 11.02
N VAL A 48 -15.02 -1.22 11.84
CA VAL A 48 -15.40 -2.61 11.55
C VAL A 48 -16.88 -2.77 11.87
N LYS A 49 -17.64 -3.41 10.97
CA LYS A 49 -19.03 -3.80 11.21
C LYS A 49 -19.13 -4.62 12.50
N GLU A 50 -20.18 -4.36 13.28
CA GLU A 50 -20.41 -5.07 14.55
C GLU A 50 -20.38 -6.59 14.38
N GLY A 51 -19.69 -7.29 15.31
CA GLY A 51 -19.57 -8.75 15.29
C GLY A 51 -18.66 -9.33 14.20
N ARG A 52 -17.91 -8.52 13.44
CA ARG A 52 -17.04 -8.98 12.35
C ARG A 52 -15.57 -9.13 12.70
N GLU A 53 -15.17 -8.93 13.96
CA GLU A 53 -13.76 -9.03 14.38
C GLU A 53 -13.12 -10.36 13.98
N ASP A 54 -13.76 -11.49 14.33
CA ASP A 54 -13.23 -12.83 14.03
C ASP A 54 -13.07 -13.06 12.52
N VAL A 55 -13.99 -12.51 11.71
CA VAL A 55 -13.92 -12.63 10.25
C VAL A 55 -12.75 -11.82 9.70
N VAL A 56 -12.52 -10.61 10.21
CA VAL A 56 -11.37 -9.79 9.83
C VAL A 56 -10.06 -10.46 10.24
N ARG A 57 -9.98 -11.05 11.44
CA ARG A 57 -8.78 -11.78 11.89
C ARG A 57 -8.54 -13.05 11.06
N ALA A 58 -9.59 -13.80 10.75
CA ALA A 58 -9.50 -14.99 9.91
C ALA A 58 -8.99 -14.68 8.49
N TYR A 59 -9.29 -13.48 7.95
CA TYR A 59 -8.77 -13.04 6.67
C TYR A 59 -7.23 -13.02 6.61
N GLY A 60 -6.55 -12.76 7.74
CA GLY A 60 -5.09 -12.83 7.82
C GLY A 60 -4.55 -14.21 7.42
N LYS A 61 -5.26 -15.29 7.77
CA LYS A 61 -4.90 -16.66 7.35
C LYS A 61 -5.13 -16.91 5.87
N THR A 62 -6.14 -16.28 5.28
CA THR A 62 -6.36 -16.32 3.83
C THR A 62 -5.19 -15.70 3.09
N ILE A 63 -4.72 -14.51 3.50
CA ILE A 63 -3.55 -13.85 2.90
C ILE A 63 -2.29 -14.68 3.11
N GLU A 64 -2.00 -15.13 4.34
CA GLU A 64 -0.83 -15.96 4.65
C GLU A 64 -0.76 -17.19 3.73
N LYS A 65 -1.86 -17.96 3.63
CA LYS A 65 -1.93 -19.14 2.77
C LYS A 65 -1.77 -18.79 1.29
N THR A 66 -2.37 -17.69 0.84
CA THR A 66 -2.28 -17.23 -0.55
C THR A 66 -0.83 -16.95 -0.91
N ILE A 67 -0.12 -16.16 -0.11
CA ILE A 67 1.29 -15.80 -0.38
C ILE A 67 2.20 -17.03 -0.29
N ALA A 68 1.97 -17.93 0.67
CA ALA A 68 2.72 -19.18 0.74
C ALA A 68 2.54 -20.06 -0.52
N THR A 69 1.36 -20.02 -1.14
CA THR A 69 1.04 -20.79 -2.35
C THR A 69 1.47 -20.09 -3.64
N SER A 70 1.34 -18.77 -3.68
CA SER A 70 1.65 -17.91 -4.82
C SER A 70 2.35 -16.64 -4.30
N PRO A 71 3.68 -16.66 -4.14
CA PRO A 71 4.43 -15.54 -3.58
C PRO A 71 4.28 -14.22 -4.35
N GLU A 72 4.01 -14.31 -5.65
CA GLU A 72 3.82 -13.15 -6.53
C GLU A 72 2.36 -12.70 -6.65
N ALA A 73 1.43 -13.25 -5.84
CA ALA A 73 0.01 -12.92 -5.92
C ALA A 73 -0.27 -11.42 -5.78
N LEU A 74 0.54 -10.68 -5.01
CA LEU A 74 0.39 -9.22 -4.83
C LEU A 74 1.36 -8.40 -5.69
N ALA A 75 2.13 -9.03 -6.60
CA ALA A 75 3.13 -8.35 -7.42
C ALA A 75 2.58 -7.16 -8.24
N PRO A 76 1.34 -7.19 -8.78
CA PRO A 76 0.77 -6.04 -9.50
C PRO A 76 0.72 -4.77 -8.65
N LEU A 77 0.57 -4.88 -7.33
CA LEU A 77 0.45 -3.74 -6.41
C LEU A 77 1.78 -3.02 -6.11
N LYS A 78 2.91 -3.51 -6.63
CA LYS A 78 4.24 -2.90 -6.47
C LYS A 78 4.58 -2.48 -5.03
N LEU A 79 4.33 -3.40 -4.09
CA LEU A 79 4.38 -3.14 -2.65
C LEU A 79 5.82 -3.13 -2.12
N HIS A 80 6.12 -2.13 -1.29
CA HIS A 80 7.19 -2.20 -0.29
C HIS A 80 6.72 -2.89 0.97
N TYR A 81 5.53 -2.52 1.44
CA TYR A 81 5.07 -2.87 2.76
C TYR A 81 3.55 -2.74 2.89
N LEU A 82 2.91 -3.69 3.58
CA LEU A 82 1.50 -3.63 3.98
C LEU A 82 1.38 -3.93 5.49
N ARG A 83 0.47 -3.23 6.16
CA ARG A 83 0.11 -3.50 7.56
C ARG A 83 -1.37 -3.31 7.79
N TRP A 84 -1.96 -4.29 8.47
CA TRP A 84 -3.34 -4.30 8.92
C TRP A 84 -3.35 -4.26 10.45
N ASN A 85 -4.02 -3.29 11.03
CA ASN A 85 -4.20 -3.20 12.48
C ASN A 85 -5.70 -3.22 12.82
N LEU A 86 -6.01 -3.80 13.97
CA LEU A 86 -7.31 -3.69 14.63
C LEU A 86 -7.09 -3.04 16.00
N PHE A 87 -7.86 -2.00 16.30
CA PHE A 87 -7.75 -1.26 17.56
C PHE A 87 -9.09 -0.61 17.89
N ASP A 88 -9.40 -0.48 19.18
CA ASP A 88 -10.60 0.23 19.64
C ASP A 88 -10.19 1.59 20.22
N ILE A 89 -10.91 2.64 19.83
CA ILE A 89 -10.71 4.03 20.29
C ILE A 89 -11.82 4.51 21.23
N GLY A 90 -12.66 3.61 21.72
CA GLY A 90 -13.81 3.87 22.60
C GLY A 90 -15.15 4.02 21.87
N SER A 91 -15.13 4.09 20.53
CA SER A 91 -16.33 4.15 19.67
C SER A 91 -16.58 2.86 18.88
N GLY A 92 -15.90 1.78 19.26
CA GLY A 92 -15.95 0.46 18.62
C GLY A 92 -14.67 0.13 17.87
N LEU A 93 -14.61 -1.10 17.37
CA LEU A 93 -13.43 -1.63 16.70
C LEU A 93 -13.16 -0.93 15.36
N HIS A 94 -11.96 -0.37 15.22
CA HIS A 94 -11.46 0.24 13.99
C HIS A 94 -10.40 -0.65 13.35
N PHE A 95 -10.36 -0.55 12.03
CA PHE A 95 -9.39 -1.19 11.20
C PHE A 95 -8.53 -0.13 10.51
N GLN A 96 -7.22 -0.32 10.56
CA GLN A 96 -6.27 0.46 9.76
C GLN A 96 -5.62 -0.45 8.72
N TYR A 97 -5.56 0.02 7.49
CA TYR A 97 -4.73 -0.55 6.43
C TYR A 97 -3.73 0.49 5.94
N MET A 98 -2.45 0.20 6.09
CA MET A 98 -1.36 1.05 5.63
C MET A 98 -0.61 0.32 4.52
N GLY A 99 -0.48 0.97 3.37
CA GLY A 99 0.28 0.44 2.23
C GLY A 99 1.30 1.43 1.72
N ILE A 100 2.50 0.93 1.42
CA ILE A 100 3.59 1.66 0.76
C ILE A 100 3.95 0.92 -0.53
N PHE A 101 4.03 1.63 -1.65
CA PHE A 101 4.16 1.07 -3.00
C PHE A 101 4.79 2.05 -4.00
N ASP A 102 5.08 1.58 -5.20
CA ASP A 102 5.86 2.33 -6.22
C ASP A 102 5.02 3.13 -7.23
N THR A 103 3.73 2.84 -7.35
CA THR A 103 2.83 3.49 -8.32
C THR A 103 2.02 4.61 -7.67
N ASP A 104 1.45 5.53 -8.46
CA ASP A 104 0.50 6.49 -7.91
C ASP A 104 -0.80 5.79 -7.41
N PHE A 105 -1.62 6.56 -6.69
CA PHE A 105 -2.85 6.07 -6.07
C PHE A 105 -3.87 5.53 -7.08
N ASP A 106 -4.00 6.18 -8.23
CA ASP A 106 -4.99 5.81 -9.24
C ASP A 106 -4.60 4.45 -9.84
N LYS A 107 -3.31 4.30 -10.22
CA LYS A 107 -2.76 3.05 -10.74
C LYS A 107 -2.84 1.92 -9.71
N TYR A 108 -2.47 2.19 -8.45
CA TYR A 108 -2.58 1.19 -7.38
C TYR A 108 -4.01 0.68 -7.22
N THR A 109 -4.99 1.60 -7.26
CA THR A 109 -6.40 1.25 -7.09
C THR A 109 -6.92 0.41 -8.25
N GLU A 110 -6.55 0.76 -9.48
CA GLU A 110 -6.89 -0.03 -10.67
C GLU A 110 -6.31 -1.45 -10.59
N ASP A 111 -5.04 -1.58 -10.22
CA ASP A 111 -4.37 -2.87 -10.05
C ASP A 111 -4.99 -3.70 -8.91
N ALA A 112 -5.44 -3.06 -7.83
CA ALA A 112 -6.14 -3.73 -6.74
C ALA A 112 -7.49 -4.30 -7.18
N VAL A 113 -8.28 -3.53 -7.93
CA VAL A 113 -9.58 -3.99 -8.46
C VAL A 113 -9.39 -5.16 -9.42
N GLU A 114 -8.40 -5.08 -10.32
CA GLU A 114 -8.07 -6.15 -11.25
C GLU A 114 -7.61 -7.43 -10.52
N LEU A 115 -6.71 -7.26 -9.54
CA LEU A 115 -6.19 -8.36 -8.73
C LEU A 115 -7.30 -9.14 -8.00
N PHE A 116 -8.20 -8.44 -7.33
CA PHE A 116 -9.28 -9.11 -6.58
C PHE A 116 -10.29 -9.78 -7.52
N SER A 117 -10.49 -9.21 -8.72
CA SER A 117 -11.33 -9.82 -9.75
C SER A 117 -10.72 -11.11 -10.30
N ALA A 118 -9.40 -11.14 -10.51
CA ALA A 118 -8.69 -12.27 -11.11
C ALA A 118 -8.42 -13.42 -10.12
N THR A 119 -8.14 -13.12 -8.85
CA THR A 119 -7.68 -14.12 -7.86
C THR A 119 -8.83 -14.78 -7.08
N GLY A 120 -10.04 -14.23 -7.16
CA GLY A 120 -11.18 -14.66 -6.32
C GLY A 120 -11.00 -14.35 -4.83
N ILE A 121 -9.91 -13.68 -4.44
CA ILE A 121 -9.69 -13.18 -3.10
C ILE A 121 -10.66 -12.02 -2.88
N THR A 122 -11.60 -12.20 -1.95
CA THR A 122 -12.43 -11.07 -1.50
C THR A 122 -11.60 -10.08 -0.70
N THR A 123 -11.94 -8.80 -0.72
CA THR A 123 -11.26 -7.83 0.15
C THR A 123 -11.74 -7.93 1.59
N VAL A 124 -10.85 -7.68 2.56
CA VAL A 124 -11.21 -7.54 3.98
C VAL A 124 -12.17 -6.37 4.20
N PHE A 125 -12.16 -5.39 3.29
CA PHE A 125 -12.94 -4.16 3.43
C PHE A 125 -14.46 -4.39 3.39
N THR A 126 -14.94 -5.53 2.88
CA THR A 126 -16.38 -5.87 2.94
C THR A 126 -16.92 -5.96 4.38
N ASN A 127 -16.02 -6.07 5.36
CA ASN A 127 -16.33 -6.10 6.79
C ASN A 127 -16.31 -4.71 7.45
N LEU A 128 -16.11 -3.64 6.69
CA LEU A 128 -16.02 -2.26 7.19
C LEU A 128 -17.34 -1.52 6.93
N GLU A 129 -17.73 -0.68 7.88
CA GLU A 129 -18.91 0.17 7.75
C GLU A 129 -18.75 1.10 6.54
N GLY A 130 -19.82 1.28 5.75
CA GLY A 130 -19.80 2.14 4.56
C GLY A 130 -19.10 1.56 3.32
N PHE A 131 -18.46 0.38 3.40
CA PHE A 131 -17.84 -0.23 2.22
C PHE A 131 -18.89 -0.66 1.19
N PRO A 132 -18.76 -0.26 -0.09
CA PRO A 132 -19.76 -0.52 -1.12
C PRO A 132 -19.91 -2.02 -1.41
N GLU A 133 -21.16 -2.49 -1.53
CA GLU A 133 -21.45 -3.90 -1.81
C GLU A 133 -21.19 -4.26 -3.29
N ASP A 134 -21.38 -3.30 -4.18
CA ASP A 134 -21.23 -3.40 -5.64
C ASP A 134 -19.79 -3.09 -6.13
N TRP A 135 -18.82 -2.97 -5.22
CA TRP A 135 -17.44 -2.52 -5.50
C TRP A 135 -16.73 -3.26 -6.65
N LYS A 136 -17.09 -4.51 -6.92
CA LYS A 136 -16.54 -5.31 -8.03
C LYS A 136 -16.97 -4.81 -9.40
N GLU A 137 -18.21 -4.33 -9.49
CA GLU A 137 -18.83 -3.81 -10.72
C GLU A 137 -18.75 -2.27 -10.77
N ASN A 138 -18.42 -1.65 -9.64
CA ASN A 138 -18.34 -0.20 -9.46
C ASN A 138 -16.98 0.23 -8.84
N PRO A 139 -15.89 0.26 -9.64
CA PRO A 139 -14.58 0.68 -9.17
C PRO A 139 -14.57 2.11 -8.57
N SER A 140 -15.43 2.99 -9.07
CA SER A 140 -15.56 4.36 -8.57
C SER A 140 -16.05 4.41 -7.12
N ALA A 141 -16.97 3.52 -6.72
CA ALA A 141 -17.41 3.44 -5.33
C ALA A 141 -16.29 2.94 -4.41
N PHE A 142 -15.50 1.96 -4.86
CA PHE A 142 -14.32 1.51 -4.12
C PHE A 142 -13.32 2.64 -3.89
N VAL A 143 -12.97 3.37 -4.95
CA VAL A 143 -12.12 4.56 -4.91
C VAL A 143 -12.66 5.60 -3.93
N GLN A 144 -13.96 5.90 -4.01
CA GLN A 144 -14.60 6.87 -3.14
C GLN A 144 -14.46 6.46 -1.66
N PHE A 145 -14.74 5.19 -1.34
CA PHE A 145 -14.54 4.66 0.00
C PHE A 145 -13.10 4.86 0.49
N VAL A 146 -12.12 4.51 -0.35
CA VAL A 146 -10.70 4.66 0.01
C VAL A 146 -10.37 6.12 0.30
N ARG A 147 -10.86 7.07 -0.51
CA ARG A 147 -10.61 8.50 -0.31
C ARG A 147 -11.29 9.05 0.95
N GLU A 148 -12.53 8.67 1.22
CA GLU A 148 -13.27 9.12 2.40
C GLU A 148 -12.65 8.64 3.71
N HIS A 149 -11.97 7.49 3.67
CA HIS A 149 -11.34 6.87 4.84
C HIS A 149 -9.81 7.02 4.86
N GLN A 150 -9.25 7.73 3.88
CA GLN A 150 -7.82 7.99 3.82
C GLN A 150 -7.42 9.03 4.86
N MET A 151 -6.47 8.67 5.71
CA MET A 151 -5.88 9.54 6.72
C MET A 151 -4.45 9.88 6.26
N PRO A 152 -4.19 11.13 5.83
CA PRO A 152 -2.87 11.50 5.33
C PRO A 152 -1.84 11.43 6.46
N SER A 153 -0.67 10.88 6.15
CA SER A 153 0.51 11.00 7.00
C SER A 153 0.80 12.50 7.19
N PHE A 154 1.23 12.92 8.39
CA PHE A 154 1.74 14.29 8.58
C PHE A 154 3.26 14.37 8.31
N LEU A 155 3.95 13.22 8.32
CA LEU A 155 5.39 13.07 8.11
C LEU A 155 5.66 11.67 7.57
N GLU A 156 6.51 11.58 6.53
CA GLU A 156 7.05 10.31 6.04
C GLU A 156 8.57 10.36 5.99
N TYR A 157 9.21 9.22 6.30
CA TYR A 157 10.67 9.08 6.38
C TYR A 157 11.10 7.85 5.57
N GLY A 158 12.16 8.01 4.78
CA GLY A 158 12.79 6.92 4.03
C GLY A 158 14.28 6.86 4.34
N GLU A 159 14.77 5.69 4.76
CA GLU A 159 16.20 5.43 4.98
C GLU A 159 16.97 5.34 3.65
N TYR A 160 16.31 4.78 2.63
CA TYR A 160 16.76 4.68 1.25
C TYR A 160 15.72 5.37 0.35
N PRO A 161 15.64 6.71 0.37
CA PRO A 161 14.46 7.40 -0.12
C PRO A 161 14.29 7.26 -1.63
N TYR A 162 13.03 7.17 -2.07
CA TYR A 162 12.60 7.11 -3.47
C TYR A 162 13.02 5.87 -4.27
N VAL A 163 13.64 4.87 -3.64
CA VAL A 163 14.03 3.59 -4.26
C VAL A 163 12.82 2.65 -4.31
N THR A 164 12.61 2.01 -5.45
CA THR A 164 11.49 1.09 -5.68
C THR A 164 11.73 -0.31 -5.10
N ALA A 165 10.65 -1.07 -4.88
CA ALA A 165 10.77 -2.43 -4.36
C ALA A 165 11.50 -3.35 -5.35
N ASP A 166 11.32 -3.12 -6.65
CA ASP A 166 12.02 -3.85 -7.72
C ASP A 166 13.53 -3.54 -7.74
N GLU A 167 13.91 -2.27 -7.51
CA GLU A 167 15.32 -1.87 -7.37
C GLU A 167 15.97 -2.51 -6.14
N ILE A 168 15.27 -2.54 -4.99
CA ILE A 168 15.75 -3.23 -3.78
C ILE A 168 15.95 -4.72 -4.06
N LYS A 169 14.96 -5.40 -4.64
CA LYS A 169 15.08 -6.82 -5.03
C LYS A 169 16.21 -7.05 -6.03
N LYS A 170 16.45 -6.13 -6.96
CA LYS A 170 17.57 -6.20 -7.91
C LYS A 170 18.92 -6.05 -7.21
N ALA A 171 19.06 -5.07 -6.32
CA ALA A 171 20.29 -4.85 -5.55
C ALA A 171 20.62 -6.06 -4.67
N LEU A 172 19.63 -6.66 -4.00
CA LEU A 172 19.80 -7.87 -3.21
C LEU A 172 20.25 -9.07 -4.04
N ARG A 173 19.69 -9.24 -5.25
CA ARG A 173 20.13 -10.27 -6.20
C ARG A 173 21.59 -10.07 -6.63
N LEU A 174 21.98 -8.85 -6.95
CA LEU A 174 23.37 -8.54 -7.30
C LEU A 174 24.32 -8.86 -6.14
N LYS A 175 23.98 -8.40 -4.92
CA LYS A 175 24.75 -8.70 -3.71
C LYS A 175 24.95 -10.23 -3.54
N ALA A 176 23.87 -11.01 -3.65
CA ALA A 176 23.93 -12.46 -3.52
C ALA A 176 24.85 -13.09 -4.58
N SER A 177 24.71 -12.69 -5.85
CA SER A 177 25.55 -13.22 -6.94
C SER A 177 27.03 -12.88 -6.76
N PHE A 178 27.37 -11.66 -6.33
CA PHE A 178 28.76 -11.30 -6.04
C PHE A 178 29.32 -12.08 -4.86
N SER A 179 28.54 -12.30 -3.79
CA SER A 179 28.96 -13.14 -2.68
C SER A 179 29.25 -14.58 -3.13
N THR A 180 28.35 -15.19 -3.91
CA THR A 180 28.58 -16.54 -4.46
C THR A 180 29.84 -16.61 -5.33
N MET A 181 30.07 -15.61 -6.17
CA MET A 181 31.28 -15.55 -7.00
C MET A 181 32.55 -15.49 -6.14
N LEU A 182 32.56 -14.64 -5.10
CA LEU A 182 33.72 -14.52 -4.19
C LEU A 182 33.99 -15.80 -3.41
N ASP A 183 32.94 -16.50 -2.95
CA ASP A 183 33.07 -17.77 -2.23
C ASP A 183 33.68 -18.87 -3.13
N GLN A 184 33.40 -18.86 -4.43
CA GLN A 184 33.97 -19.83 -5.39
C GLN A 184 35.43 -19.54 -5.76
N MET A 185 35.96 -18.37 -5.41
CA MET A 185 37.35 -17.98 -5.67
C MET A 185 38.31 -18.28 -4.50
N GLN A 186 37.79 -18.82 -3.39
CA GLN A 186 38.56 -19.29 -2.23
C GLN A 186 38.84 -20.78 -2.32
#